data_AF-A0A0C2IM47-F1
#
_entry.id   AF-A0A0C2IM47-F1
#
_cell.length_a   1.000
_cell.length_b   1.000
_cell.length_c   1.000
_cell.angle_alpha   90.00
_cell.angle_beta   90.00
_cell.angle_gamma   90.00
#
_symmetry.space_group_name_H-M   'P 1'
#
loop_
_entity.id
_entity.type
_entity.pdbx_description
1 polymer ?
#
loop_
_entity_poly.entity_id
_entity_poly.type
_entity_poly.pdbx_seq_one_letter_code
_entity_poly.pdbx_strand_id
1 'polypeptide(L)'
;MSTVKSAQEAVDLVANQSILAALQQTFAVGGAIIDNATGTVIAAMHNNVLMPFPGSAKPYFLPHDPTAHGERQLVDWYYANAAELKLPPPAQLTIVTTLDPCAMCAGSLLTAGFNVAVSAIDSYAGINYNSEFNFPSLPPKLRQQAEKTWAYYAVKPPVDRAYQGSKTPVFGGQSIDSAAYYLTASIFDASVNTVREASNNSGVDPAHLKNPATLPPNSPVRKALLALSPYALSVTAPNPRDPGPELAPPLLKTAQQAGVFNSVALLDPFGNLLVCLGGNESQSPIRTAFMETTRGYAVMRWTLMNDKDPAVRAEAEQYLTHPKYGTFVFLYAPDPTTAQAVMTLGAYGSTMEGPVPQSYPSNLQYVLLPGDTTAQALSELAQNLPPFYTQSVQVGPAQVLSEALIKAIKSGV
;
A
#
# COMPACT_ATOMS: atom_id res chain seq x y z
N MET A 1 -16.06 -24.62 -2.38
CA MET A 1 -14.64 -24.21 -2.41
C MET A 1 -13.88 -25.26 -3.19
N SER A 2 -12.97 -24.84 -4.08
CA SER A 2 -12.04 -25.76 -4.73
C SER A 2 -10.93 -26.18 -3.77
N THR A 3 -10.30 -27.32 -4.03
CA THR A 3 -9.17 -27.83 -3.24
C THR A 3 -8.03 -28.07 -4.19
N VAL A 4 -6.86 -27.55 -3.85
CA VAL A 4 -5.60 -27.85 -4.54
C VAL A 4 -4.84 -28.92 -3.77
N LYS A 5 -4.01 -29.71 -4.46
CA LYS A 5 -3.31 -30.87 -3.89
C LYS A 5 -1.79 -30.79 -4.01
N SER A 6 -1.28 -29.76 -4.65
CA SER A 6 0.16 -29.56 -4.86
C SER A 6 0.52 -28.09 -4.98
N ALA A 7 1.82 -27.79 -4.82
CA ALA A 7 2.36 -26.46 -5.11
C ALA A 7 2.07 -26.03 -6.55
N GLN A 8 2.11 -26.97 -7.51
CA GLN A 8 1.80 -26.70 -8.91
C GLN A 8 0.36 -26.20 -9.07
N GLU A 9 -0.62 -26.94 -8.54
CA GLU A 9 -2.03 -26.54 -8.62
C GLU A 9 -2.31 -25.21 -7.91
N ALA A 10 -1.63 -24.95 -6.78
CA ALA A 10 -1.73 -23.68 -6.08
C ALA A 10 -1.16 -22.52 -6.91
N VAL A 11 -0.01 -22.71 -7.55
CA VAL A 11 0.61 -21.70 -8.40
C VAL A 11 -0.17 -21.47 -9.69
N ASP A 12 -0.71 -22.51 -10.33
CA ASP A 12 -1.56 -22.37 -11.51
C ASP A 12 -2.83 -21.57 -11.19
N LEU A 13 -3.41 -21.78 -10.00
CA LEU A 13 -4.56 -21.03 -9.53
C LEU A 13 -4.25 -19.53 -9.38
N VAL A 14 -3.13 -19.17 -8.76
CA VAL A 14 -2.76 -17.76 -8.58
C VAL A 14 -2.22 -17.14 -9.86
N ALA A 15 -1.62 -17.92 -10.76
CA ALA A 15 -1.23 -17.48 -12.10
C ALA A 15 -2.45 -17.09 -12.94
N ASN A 16 -3.57 -17.81 -12.81
CA ASN A 16 -4.84 -17.39 -13.42
C ASN A 16 -5.31 -16.02 -12.90
N GLN A 17 -5.10 -15.72 -11.62
CA GLN A 17 -5.40 -14.39 -11.07
C GLN A 17 -4.48 -13.31 -11.68
N SER A 18 -3.18 -13.59 -11.88
CA SER A 18 -2.30 -12.66 -12.62
C SER A 18 -2.76 -12.41 -14.05
N ILE A 19 -3.27 -13.43 -14.75
CA ILE A 19 -3.85 -13.27 -16.10
C ILE A 19 -5.07 -12.34 -16.05
N LEU A 20 -5.96 -12.50 -15.07
CA LEU A 20 -7.11 -11.61 -14.89
C LEU A 20 -6.68 -10.16 -14.62
N ALA A 21 -5.66 -9.94 -13.78
CA ALA A 21 -5.10 -8.59 -13.58
C ALA A 21 -4.50 -8.00 -14.86
N ALA A 22 -3.77 -8.80 -15.66
CA ALA A 22 -3.23 -8.33 -16.93
C ALA A 22 -4.34 -7.95 -17.92
N LEU A 23 -5.42 -8.74 -17.99
CA LEU A 23 -6.60 -8.42 -18.81
C LEU A 23 -7.32 -7.16 -18.32
N GLN A 24 -7.32 -6.91 -17.00
CA GLN A 24 -7.81 -5.66 -16.41
C GLN A 24 -6.84 -4.47 -16.65
N GLN A 25 -5.62 -4.72 -17.13
CA GLN A 25 -4.56 -3.73 -17.34
C GLN A 25 -4.09 -3.06 -16.04
N THR A 26 -3.98 -3.86 -14.98
CA THR A 26 -3.30 -3.48 -13.74
C THR A 26 -2.05 -4.35 -13.51
N PHE A 27 -1.36 -4.22 -12.38
CA PHE A 27 -0.16 -5.02 -12.10
C PHE A 27 -0.53 -6.51 -12.11
N ALA A 28 0.12 -7.31 -12.95
CA ALA A 28 -0.25 -8.71 -13.15
C ALA A 28 0.22 -9.63 -12.00
N VAL A 29 -0.28 -9.40 -10.79
CA VAL A 29 0.01 -10.15 -9.57
C VAL A 29 -1.28 -10.77 -9.03
N GLY A 30 -1.21 -12.06 -8.72
CA GLY A 30 -2.31 -12.85 -8.19
C GLY A 30 -1.94 -13.54 -6.89
N GLY A 31 -2.94 -13.78 -6.04
CA GLY A 31 -2.75 -14.52 -4.81
C GLY A 31 -3.98 -15.28 -4.35
N ALA A 32 -3.80 -16.20 -3.41
CA ALA A 32 -4.88 -16.94 -2.78
C ALA A 32 -4.57 -17.28 -1.32
N ILE A 33 -5.60 -17.30 -0.48
CA ILE A 33 -5.56 -17.88 0.86
C ILE A 33 -5.92 -19.36 0.73
N ILE A 34 -5.04 -20.22 1.23
CA ILE A 34 -5.20 -21.68 1.21
C ILE A 34 -5.04 -22.21 2.63
N ASP A 35 -5.96 -23.09 3.04
CA ASP A 35 -5.86 -23.83 4.31
C ASP A 35 -4.73 -24.86 4.24
N ASN A 36 -3.78 -24.76 5.16
CA ASN A 36 -2.60 -25.63 5.20
C ASN A 36 -2.95 -27.11 5.41
N ALA A 37 -4.01 -27.39 6.17
CA ALA A 37 -4.36 -28.76 6.54
C ALA A 37 -5.11 -29.48 5.41
N THR A 38 -5.92 -28.74 4.65
CA THR A 38 -6.86 -29.34 3.71
C THR A 38 -6.54 -29.05 2.24
N GLY A 39 -5.73 -28.02 1.95
CA GLY A 39 -5.54 -27.50 0.59
C GLY A 39 -6.76 -26.76 0.05
N THR A 40 -7.76 -26.47 0.90
CA THR A 40 -8.97 -25.75 0.51
C THR A 40 -8.62 -24.31 0.18
N VAL A 41 -9.05 -23.85 -1.00
CA VAL A 41 -8.92 -22.46 -1.43
C VAL A 41 -10.03 -21.66 -0.79
N ILE A 42 -9.66 -20.74 0.10
CA ILE A 42 -10.59 -19.91 0.87
C ILE A 42 -10.99 -18.68 0.04
N ALA A 43 -10.00 -17.99 -0.53
CA ALA A 43 -10.19 -16.83 -1.40
C ALA A 43 -9.05 -16.72 -2.40
N ALA A 44 -9.32 -16.16 -3.57
CA ALA A 44 -8.32 -15.85 -4.58
C ALA A 44 -8.63 -14.47 -5.18
N MET A 45 -7.60 -13.64 -5.33
CA MET A 45 -7.73 -12.26 -5.77
C MET A 45 -6.51 -11.86 -6.60
N HIS A 46 -6.70 -10.88 -7.49
CA HIS A 46 -5.61 -10.22 -8.19
C HIS A 46 -5.48 -8.77 -7.76
N ASN A 47 -4.39 -8.13 -8.17
CA ASN A 47 -4.18 -6.70 -7.96
C ASN A 47 -5.33 -5.87 -8.57
N ASN A 48 -5.75 -4.79 -7.90
CA ASN A 48 -6.80 -3.87 -8.31
C ASN A 48 -6.37 -2.40 -8.14
N VAL A 49 -5.07 -2.12 -8.23
CA VAL A 49 -4.54 -0.75 -8.11
C VAL A 49 -5.16 0.16 -9.15
N LEU A 50 -5.31 -0.34 -10.39
CA LEU A 50 -6.06 0.32 -11.44
C LEU A 50 -7.33 -0.47 -11.72
N MET A 51 -8.44 0.26 -11.85
CA MET A 51 -9.72 -0.29 -12.28
C MET A 51 -10.23 0.45 -13.50
N PRO A 52 -10.90 -0.26 -14.42
CA PRO A 52 -11.47 0.35 -15.62
C PRO A 52 -12.60 1.31 -15.26
N PHE A 53 -12.79 2.33 -16.09
CA PHE A 53 -13.97 3.17 -16.02
C PHE A 53 -15.16 2.47 -16.70
N PRO A 54 -16.30 2.24 -16.01
CA PRO A 54 -17.48 1.69 -16.65
C PRO A 54 -18.03 2.62 -17.75
N GLY A 55 -18.06 2.15 -19.00
CA GLY A 55 -18.77 2.80 -20.10
C GLY A 55 -17.97 3.81 -20.94
N SER A 56 -16.66 3.95 -20.75
CA SER A 56 -15.83 4.78 -21.66
C SER A 56 -15.25 3.96 -22.81
N ALA A 57 -15.32 4.55 -24.01
CA ALA A 57 -14.68 4.02 -25.23
C ALA A 57 -13.14 4.15 -25.23
N LYS A 58 -12.59 4.98 -24.32
CA LYS A 58 -11.15 5.09 -24.06
C LYS A 58 -10.91 4.75 -22.59
N PRO A 59 -10.15 3.70 -22.26
CA PRO A 59 -9.90 3.38 -20.87
C PRO A 59 -8.95 4.41 -20.28
N TYR A 60 -9.50 5.35 -19.50
CA TYR A 60 -8.69 6.17 -18.59
C TYR A 60 -8.52 5.33 -17.32
N PHE A 61 -7.42 4.59 -17.23
CA PHE A 61 -7.08 3.93 -15.98
C PHE A 61 -6.48 4.94 -15.03
N LEU A 62 -7.17 5.16 -13.92
CA LEU A 62 -6.69 5.96 -12.81
C LEU A 62 -6.45 5.02 -11.62
N PRO A 63 -5.47 5.32 -10.75
CA PRO A 63 -5.32 4.60 -9.49
C PRO A 63 -6.64 4.66 -8.71
N HIS A 64 -7.27 3.52 -8.51
CA HIS A 64 -8.47 3.37 -7.71
C HIS A 64 -8.11 3.28 -6.23
N ASP A 65 -7.18 2.37 -5.91
CA ASP A 65 -6.64 2.17 -4.58
C ASP A 65 -5.17 1.77 -4.73
N PRO A 66 -4.20 2.67 -4.49
CA PRO A 66 -2.78 2.38 -4.69
C PRO A 66 -2.29 1.24 -3.81
N THR A 67 -3.04 0.85 -2.79
CA THR A 67 -2.65 -0.24 -1.89
C THR A 67 -3.28 -1.58 -2.28
N ALA A 68 -4.11 -1.64 -3.33
CA ALA A 68 -4.90 -2.82 -3.72
C ALA A 68 -4.09 -3.91 -4.41
N HIS A 69 -3.02 -4.33 -3.76
CA HIS A 69 -2.26 -5.51 -4.13
C HIS A 69 -3.03 -6.78 -3.73
N GLY A 70 -2.81 -7.87 -4.46
CA GLY A 70 -3.54 -9.13 -4.23
C GLY A 70 -3.41 -9.60 -2.79
N GLU A 71 -2.18 -9.62 -2.25
CA GLU A 71 -1.89 -10.08 -0.89
C GLU A 71 -2.56 -9.21 0.18
N ARG A 72 -2.48 -7.88 0.03
CA ARG A 72 -3.10 -6.94 0.96
C ARG A 72 -4.61 -7.10 0.99
N GLN A 73 -5.23 -7.17 -0.19
CA GLN A 73 -6.68 -7.37 -0.32
C GLN A 73 -7.14 -8.68 0.31
N LEU A 74 -6.35 -9.76 0.18
CA LEU A 74 -6.65 -11.05 0.82
C LEU A 74 -6.64 -10.92 2.35
N VAL A 75 -5.71 -10.17 2.94
CA VAL A 75 -5.69 -9.93 4.40
C VAL A 75 -6.93 -9.16 4.84
N ASP A 76 -7.30 -8.07 4.15
CA ASP A 76 -8.53 -7.33 4.47
C ASP A 76 -9.78 -8.21 4.31
N TRP A 77 -9.85 -9.00 3.23
CA TRP A 77 -10.94 -9.94 3.01
C TRP A 77 -11.02 -10.96 4.14
N TYR A 78 -9.89 -11.50 4.59
CA TYR A 78 -9.86 -12.45 5.69
C TYR A 78 -10.50 -11.87 6.94
N TYR A 79 -10.05 -10.69 7.40
CA TYR A 79 -10.58 -10.10 8.63
C TYR A 79 -12.05 -9.65 8.50
N ALA A 80 -12.48 -9.25 7.30
CA ALA A 80 -13.89 -8.96 7.03
C ALA A 80 -14.81 -10.19 7.10
N ASN A 81 -14.29 -11.40 6.86
CA ASN A 81 -15.09 -12.62 6.73
C ASN A 81 -14.80 -13.70 7.79
N ALA A 82 -13.71 -13.57 8.57
CA ALA A 82 -13.20 -14.65 9.42
C ALA A 82 -14.21 -15.13 10.47
N ALA A 83 -14.93 -14.21 11.11
CA ALA A 83 -15.92 -14.54 12.13
C ALA A 83 -17.14 -15.26 11.55
N GLU A 84 -17.69 -14.75 10.43
CA GLU A 84 -18.87 -15.31 9.77
C GLU A 84 -18.58 -16.70 9.19
N LEU A 85 -17.46 -16.83 8.47
CA LEU A 85 -17.07 -18.07 7.80
C LEU A 85 -16.32 -19.05 8.73
N LYS A 86 -16.09 -18.68 10.00
CA LYS A 86 -15.34 -19.46 10.99
C LYS A 86 -13.97 -19.92 10.45
N LEU A 87 -13.25 -19.00 9.82
CA LEU A 87 -11.97 -19.31 9.18
C LEU A 87 -10.91 -19.68 10.22
N PRO A 88 -9.96 -20.58 9.89
CA PRO A 88 -8.80 -20.84 10.72
C PRO A 88 -8.00 -19.55 10.99
N PRO A 89 -7.23 -19.47 12.09
CA PRO A 89 -6.35 -18.33 12.34
C PRO A 89 -5.27 -18.20 11.24
N PRO A 90 -4.72 -17.00 10.99
CA PRO A 90 -3.77 -16.77 9.89
C PRO A 90 -2.55 -17.71 9.90
N ALA A 91 -2.06 -18.09 11.09
CA ALA A 91 -0.93 -19.02 11.23
C ALA A 91 -1.21 -20.44 10.71
N GLN A 92 -2.47 -20.81 10.48
CA GLN A 92 -2.88 -22.08 9.86
C GLN A 92 -3.20 -21.95 8.37
N LEU A 93 -3.05 -20.75 7.82
CA LEU A 93 -3.33 -20.43 6.44
C LEU A 93 -2.04 -19.99 5.73
N THR A 94 -1.99 -20.21 4.42
CA THR A 94 -0.92 -19.70 3.56
C THR A 94 -1.50 -18.77 2.53
N ILE A 95 -0.89 -17.59 2.38
CA ILE A 95 -1.06 -16.78 1.18
C ILE A 95 -0.05 -17.27 0.15
N VAL A 96 -0.55 -17.90 -0.91
CA VAL A 96 0.25 -18.22 -2.09
C VAL A 96 0.18 -17.03 -3.03
N THR A 97 1.33 -16.55 -3.51
CA THR A 97 1.41 -15.38 -4.42
C THR A 97 2.30 -15.68 -5.62
N THR A 98 1.95 -15.09 -6.76
CA THR A 98 2.70 -15.24 -8.02
C THR A 98 4.08 -14.59 -7.97
N LEU A 99 4.25 -13.55 -7.16
CA LEU A 99 5.46 -12.72 -7.13
C LEU A 99 5.84 -12.40 -5.68
N ASP A 100 7.13 -12.22 -5.41
CA ASP A 100 7.64 -11.84 -4.09
C ASP A 100 6.90 -10.60 -3.53
N PRO A 101 6.30 -10.69 -2.32
CA PRO A 101 5.61 -9.56 -1.72
C PRO A 101 6.49 -8.31 -1.64
N CYS A 102 5.97 -7.20 -2.16
CA CYS A 102 6.62 -5.90 -1.97
C CYS A 102 6.60 -5.47 -0.48
N ALA A 103 7.34 -4.43 -0.11
CA ALA A 103 7.42 -3.98 1.30
C ALA A 103 6.04 -3.78 1.96
N MET A 104 5.06 -3.25 1.22
CA MET A 104 3.68 -3.09 1.71
C MET A 104 3.03 -4.44 2.02
N CYS A 105 3.03 -5.35 1.05
CA CYS A 105 2.42 -6.67 1.17
C CYS A 105 3.12 -7.48 2.26
N ALA A 106 4.45 -7.47 2.29
CA ALA A 106 5.24 -8.14 3.30
C ALA A 106 4.92 -7.67 4.72
N GLY A 107 4.90 -6.35 4.94
CA GLY A 107 4.51 -5.80 6.23
C GLY A 107 3.07 -6.15 6.61
N SER A 108 2.15 -6.18 5.64
CA SER A 108 0.75 -6.60 5.86
C SER A 108 0.65 -8.07 6.29
N LEU A 109 1.34 -8.97 5.58
CA LEU A 109 1.36 -10.41 5.82
C LEU A 109 1.98 -10.75 7.18
N LEU A 110 3.10 -10.11 7.53
CA LEU A 110 3.76 -10.27 8.82
C LEU A 110 2.94 -9.71 9.98
N THR A 111 2.27 -8.58 9.78
CA THR A 111 1.36 -7.98 10.77
C THR A 111 0.17 -8.90 11.04
N ALA A 112 -0.40 -9.51 9.99
CA ALA A 112 -1.53 -10.41 10.11
C ALA A 112 -1.15 -11.83 10.56
N GLY A 113 0.11 -12.25 10.43
CA GLY A 113 0.61 -13.54 10.88
C GLY A 113 0.34 -14.70 9.92
N PHE A 114 0.21 -14.44 8.61
CA PHE A 114 0.05 -15.48 7.60
C PHE A 114 1.37 -16.19 7.29
N ASN A 115 1.29 -17.48 6.92
CA ASN A 115 2.35 -18.12 6.16
C ASN A 115 2.34 -17.63 4.72
N VAL A 116 3.48 -17.69 4.03
CA VAL A 116 3.59 -17.20 2.66
C VAL A 116 4.34 -18.21 1.79
N ALA A 117 3.81 -18.47 0.60
CA ALA A 117 4.52 -19.26 -0.41
C ALA A 117 4.56 -18.50 -1.75
N VAL A 118 5.75 -18.37 -2.32
CA VAL A 118 6.02 -17.51 -3.47
C VAL A 118 6.44 -18.33 -4.69
N SER A 119 5.91 -17.96 -5.87
CA SER A 119 6.37 -18.47 -7.16
C SER A 119 7.62 -17.72 -7.67
N ALA A 120 7.47 -16.51 -8.20
CA ALA A 120 8.55 -15.73 -8.79
C ALA A 120 9.19 -14.73 -7.82
N ILE A 121 10.45 -14.35 -8.07
CA ILE A 121 11.16 -13.33 -7.27
C ILE A 121 11.01 -11.97 -7.95
N ASP A 122 10.70 -10.93 -7.17
CA ASP A 122 10.77 -9.54 -7.60
C ASP A 122 12.08 -8.93 -7.10
N SER A 123 13.04 -8.74 -8.00
CA SER A 123 14.36 -8.18 -7.69
C SER A 123 14.36 -6.66 -7.50
N TYR A 124 13.19 -6.01 -7.55
CA TYR A 124 13.06 -4.56 -7.52
C TYR A 124 12.22 -4.05 -6.36
N ALA A 125 10.99 -4.54 -6.18
CA ALA A 125 10.11 -4.12 -5.09
C ALA A 125 9.92 -5.18 -4.00
N GLY A 126 10.25 -6.45 -4.27
CA GLY A 126 10.13 -7.58 -3.35
C GLY A 126 11.06 -7.48 -2.15
N ILE A 127 10.65 -7.99 -0.99
CA ILE A 127 11.51 -7.95 0.21
C ILE A 127 12.66 -8.96 0.18
N ASN A 128 12.61 -9.95 -0.72
CA ASN A 128 13.68 -10.90 -1.01
C ASN A 128 14.35 -10.58 -2.36
N TYR A 129 14.49 -9.28 -2.68
CA TYR A 129 15.00 -8.81 -3.97
C TYR A 129 16.39 -9.36 -4.33
N ASN A 130 17.22 -9.74 -3.36
CA ASN A 130 18.54 -10.33 -3.57
C ASN A 130 18.50 -11.85 -3.79
N SER A 131 17.34 -12.50 -3.67
CA SER A 131 17.15 -13.95 -3.81
C SER A 131 17.91 -14.81 -2.78
N GLU A 132 18.40 -14.22 -1.68
CA GLU A 132 19.22 -14.90 -0.68
C GLU A 132 18.42 -15.47 0.50
N PHE A 133 17.11 -15.20 0.57
CA PHE A 133 16.22 -15.60 1.66
C PHE A 133 16.68 -15.05 3.03
N ASN A 134 17.23 -13.84 3.06
CA ASN A 134 17.70 -13.16 4.28
C ASN A 134 16.96 -11.84 4.59
N PHE A 135 16.03 -11.43 3.70
CA PHE A 135 15.08 -10.33 3.89
C PHE A 135 15.72 -9.03 4.44
N PRO A 136 16.69 -8.43 3.72
CA PRO A 136 17.51 -7.34 4.26
C PRO A 136 16.67 -6.10 4.62
N SER A 137 15.54 -5.90 3.95
CA SER A 137 14.60 -4.79 4.20
C SER A 137 13.76 -4.93 5.47
N LEU A 138 13.77 -6.08 6.13
CA LEU A 138 13.02 -6.29 7.37
C LEU A 138 13.89 -5.98 8.60
N PRO A 139 13.33 -5.40 9.67
CA PRO A 139 13.93 -5.38 10.99
C PRO A 139 14.33 -6.79 11.50
N PRO A 140 15.37 -6.93 12.35
CA PRO A 140 15.92 -8.25 12.71
C PRO A 140 14.91 -9.27 13.25
N LYS A 141 13.98 -8.85 14.12
CA LYS A 141 12.94 -9.74 14.66
C LYS A 141 11.99 -10.24 13.56
N LEU A 142 11.70 -9.39 12.57
CA LEU A 142 10.79 -9.69 11.47
C LEU A 142 11.46 -10.57 10.41
N ARG A 143 12.79 -10.46 10.22
CA ARG A 143 13.56 -11.43 9.42
C ARG A 143 13.37 -12.85 9.95
N GLN A 144 13.56 -13.04 11.26
CA GLN A 144 13.39 -14.34 11.91
C GLN A 144 11.94 -14.86 11.80
N GLN A 145 10.95 -13.97 11.82
CA GLN A 145 9.55 -14.34 11.62
C GLN A 145 9.32 -14.82 10.17
N ALA A 146 9.78 -14.05 9.18
CA ALA A 146 9.66 -14.39 7.77
C ALA A 146 10.36 -15.72 7.45
N GLU A 147 11.59 -15.92 7.92
CA GLU A 147 12.35 -17.18 7.74
C GLU A 147 11.59 -18.42 8.24
N LYS A 148 10.80 -18.28 9.32
CA LYS A 148 10.02 -19.37 9.93
C LYS A 148 8.69 -19.65 9.23
N THR A 149 8.14 -18.67 8.52
CA THR A 149 6.75 -18.71 8.02
C THR A 149 6.64 -18.58 6.50
N TRP A 150 7.73 -18.24 5.81
CA TRP A 150 7.74 -17.99 4.38
C TRP A 150 8.53 -19.06 3.63
N ALA A 151 8.19 -19.25 2.36
CA ALA A 151 8.91 -20.13 1.46
C ALA A 151 8.79 -19.72 -0.01
N TYR A 152 9.73 -20.20 -0.81
CA TYR A 152 9.76 -20.08 -2.26
C TYR A 152 9.81 -21.50 -2.82
N TYR A 153 8.83 -21.86 -3.67
CA TYR A 153 8.75 -23.22 -4.22
C TYR A 153 9.99 -23.56 -5.05
N ALA A 154 10.39 -24.83 -5.09
CA ALA A 154 11.41 -25.25 -6.05
C ALA A 154 10.88 -25.07 -7.47
N VAL A 155 11.75 -24.81 -8.45
CA VAL A 155 11.38 -24.72 -9.86
C VAL A 155 12.17 -25.77 -10.62
N LYS A 156 11.46 -26.64 -11.33
CA LYS A 156 12.09 -27.69 -12.15
C LYS A 156 12.91 -27.09 -13.31
N PRO A 157 13.78 -27.88 -13.97
CA PRO A 157 14.48 -27.44 -15.17
C PRO A 157 13.57 -26.80 -16.23
N PRO A 158 14.07 -25.82 -17.02
CA PRO A 158 15.47 -25.37 -17.07
C PRO A 158 15.84 -24.28 -16.04
N VAL A 159 14.90 -23.79 -15.23
CA VAL A 159 15.19 -22.78 -14.19
C VAL A 159 16.02 -23.38 -13.06
N ASP A 160 15.69 -24.60 -12.65
CA ASP A 160 16.42 -25.42 -11.67
C ASP A 160 16.71 -24.70 -10.34
N ARG A 161 15.71 -23.97 -9.83
CA ARG A 161 15.80 -23.27 -8.54
C ARG A 161 15.45 -24.24 -7.41
N ALA A 162 16.34 -24.40 -6.45
CA ALA A 162 16.04 -25.16 -5.24
C ALA A 162 14.94 -24.49 -4.39
N TYR A 163 14.21 -25.30 -3.61
CA TYR A 163 13.27 -24.80 -2.61
C TYR A 163 14.00 -23.98 -1.56
N GLN A 164 13.45 -22.83 -1.16
CA GLN A 164 13.99 -21.99 -0.09
C GLN A 164 12.94 -21.74 1.00
N GLY A 165 13.36 -21.79 2.26
CA GLY A 165 12.55 -21.39 3.40
C GLY A 165 11.86 -22.51 4.18
N SER A 166 10.85 -22.12 4.96
CA SER A 166 10.14 -22.96 5.92
C SER A 166 9.32 -24.06 5.23
N LYS A 167 9.03 -25.17 5.92
CA LYS A 167 8.07 -26.18 5.45
C LYS A 167 6.64 -25.95 5.96
N THR A 168 6.42 -24.92 6.77
CA THR A 168 5.10 -24.57 7.32
C THR A 168 4.08 -24.14 6.27
N PRO A 169 4.45 -23.35 5.22
CA PRO A 169 3.51 -23.01 4.16
C PRO A 169 2.92 -24.24 3.47
N VAL A 170 1.71 -24.11 2.94
CA VAL A 170 1.02 -25.19 2.21
C VAL A 170 1.94 -25.76 1.11
N PHE A 171 1.99 -27.08 0.99
CA PHE A 171 2.87 -27.79 0.05
C PHE A 171 4.37 -27.48 0.20
N GLY A 172 4.80 -27.11 1.41
CA GLY A 172 6.19 -26.83 1.71
C GLY A 172 7.15 -27.94 1.25
N GLY A 173 8.14 -27.54 0.47
CA GLY A 173 9.17 -28.41 -0.11
C GLY A 173 8.87 -29.00 -1.48
N GLN A 174 7.70 -28.73 -2.04
CA GLN A 174 7.37 -29.17 -3.39
C GLN A 174 7.99 -28.26 -4.46
N SER A 175 7.90 -28.73 -5.70
CA SER A 175 8.35 -28.01 -6.89
C SER A 175 7.17 -27.63 -7.79
N ILE A 176 7.38 -26.56 -8.56
CA ILE A 176 6.55 -26.16 -9.68
C ILE A 176 7.34 -26.31 -10.99
N ASP A 177 6.62 -26.43 -12.09
CA ASP A 177 7.20 -26.47 -13.42
C ASP A 177 7.70 -25.08 -13.83
N SER A 178 8.76 -25.05 -14.63
CA SER A 178 9.37 -23.83 -15.14
C SER A 178 8.39 -22.96 -15.95
N ALA A 179 7.42 -23.57 -16.63
CA ALA A 179 6.38 -22.84 -17.35
C ALA A 179 5.52 -21.97 -16.43
N ALA A 180 5.10 -22.49 -15.27
CA ALA A 180 4.33 -21.74 -14.29
C ALA A 180 5.16 -20.60 -13.69
N TYR A 181 6.43 -20.87 -13.36
CA TYR A 181 7.37 -19.85 -12.92
C TYR A 181 7.52 -18.73 -13.95
N TYR A 182 7.81 -19.06 -15.22
CA TYR A 182 7.97 -18.08 -16.29
C TYR A 182 6.71 -17.28 -16.54
N LEU A 183 5.53 -17.90 -16.49
CA LEU A 183 4.26 -17.18 -16.60
C LEU A 183 4.15 -16.12 -15.48
N THR A 184 4.33 -16.53 -14.23
CA THR A 184 4.20 -15.61 -13.08
C THR A 184 5.20 -14.46 -13.08
N ALA A 185 6.43 -14.71 -13.54
CA ALA A 185 7.46 -13.67 -13.66
C ALA A 185 7.22 -12.74 -14.85
N SER A 186 7.08 -13.30 -16.06
CA SER A 186 7.06 -12.52 -17.30
C SER A 186 5.78 -11.70 -17.48
N ILE A 187 4.63 -12.17 -16.96
CA ILE A 187 3.39 -11.41 -17.07
C ILE A 187 3.44 -10.12 -16.24
N PHE A 188 4.12 -10.16 -15.09
CA PHE A 188 4.36 -8.97 -14.29
C PHE A 188 5.27 -7.98 -15.02
N ASP A 189 6.43 -8.45 -15.51
CA ASP A 189 7.39 -7.64 -16.26
C ASP A 189 6.75 -6.96 -17.48
N ALA A 190 5.84 -7.66 -18.16
CA ALA A 190 5.10 -7.12 -19.31
C ALA A 190 4.10 -6.02 -18.93
N SER A 191 3.61 -5.98 -17.68
CA SER A 191 2.59 -5.02 -17.22
C SER A 191 3.17 -3.81 -16.47
N VAL A 192 4.27 -4.01 -15.73
CA VAL A 192 4.69 -3.12 -14.63
C VAL A 192 4.99 -1.69 -15.07
N ASN A 193 5.67 -1.49 -16.21
CA ASN A 193 6.09 -0.16 -16.63
C ASN A 193 4.93 0.69 -17.13
N THR A 194 4.03 0.12 -17.95
CA THR A 194 2.82 0.80 -18.43
C THR A 194 1.93 1.20 -17.26
N VAL A 195 1.79 0.30 -16.29
CA VAL A 195 0.98 0.52 -15.11
C VAL A 195 1.56 1.62 -14.20
N ARG A 196 2.88 1.62 -13.96
CA ARG A 196 3.57 2.67 -13.20
C ARG A 196 3.45 4.04 -13.87
N GLU A 197 3.65 4.09 -15.19
CA GLU A 197 3.52 5.33 -15.96
C GLU A 197 2.10 5.90 -15.86
N ALA A 198 1.07 5.05 -16.03
CA ALA A 198 -0.32 5.44 -15.89
C ALA A 198 -0.63 5.94 -14.47
N SER A 199 -0.12 5.26 -13.44
CA SER A 199 -0.36 5.61 -12.04
C SER A 199 0.33 6.92 -11.64
N ASN A 200 1.66 6.98 -11.76
CA ASN A 200 2.47 8.12 -11.31
C ASN A 200 2.11 9.41 -12.05
N ASN A 201 1.65 9.33 -13.31
CA ASN A 201 1.30 10.49 -14.13
C ASN A 201 -0.22 10.72 -14.25
N SER A 202 -1.02 10.10 -13.39
CA SER A 202 -2.49 10.23 -13.42
C SER A 202 -3.02 11.60 -12.95
N GLY A 203 -2.17 12.53 -12.54
CA GLY A 203 -2.54 13.87 -12.06
C GLY A 203 -1.89 15.00 -12.85
N VAL A 204 -2.55 16.16 -12.82
CA VAL A 204 -2.07 17.38 -13.47
C VAL A 204 -0.95 18.02 -12.63
N ASP A 205 0.06 18.57 -13.31
CA ASP A 205 1.13 19.34 -12.69
C ASP A 205 0.57 20.50 -11.85
N PRO A 206 1.09 20.76 -10.63
CA PRO A 206 0.61 21.85 -9.77
C PRO A 206 0.52 23.23 -10.43
N ALA A 207 1.38 23.54 -11.41
CA ALA A 207 1.34 24.81 -12.15
C ALA A 207 0.06 25.00 -12.97
N HIS A 208 -0.67 23.91 -13.23
CA HIS A 208 -1.91 23.91 -14.01
C HIS A 208 -3.15 23.56 -13.17
N LEU A 209 -2.98 23.32 -11.87
CA LEU A 209 -4.09 23.07 -10.96
C LEU A 209 -4.76 24.38 -10.53
N LYS A 210 -6.03 24.28 -10.17
CA LYS A 210 -6.76 25.30 -9.43
C LYS A 210 -6.77 24.95 -7.95
N ASN A 211 -6.74 25.98 -7.11
CA ASN A 211 -6.74 25.82 -5.66
C ASN A 211 -8.13 25.34 -5.17
N PRO A 212 -8.25 24.14 -4.55
CA PRO A 212 -9.51 23.60 -4.03
C PRO A 212 -10.24 24.49 -3.02
N ALA A 213 -9.53 25.37 -2.29
CA ALA A 213 -10.15 26.33 -1.39
C ALA A 213 -11.09 27.31 -2.10
N THR A 214 -10.90 27.51 -3.42
CA THR A 214 -11.75 28.38 -4.26
C THR A 214 -13.04 27.71 -4.74
N LEU A 215 -13.21 26.41 -4.50
CA LEU A 215 -14.42 25.68 -4.90
C LEU A 215 -15.66 26.24 -4.20
N PRO A 216 -16.78 26.43 -4.92
CA PRO A 216 -18.02 26.91 -4.33
C PRO A 216 -18.61 25.88 -3.34
N PRO A 217 -19.45 26.28 -2.37
CA PRO A 217 -19.99 25.37 -1.36
C PRO A 217 -20.77 24.16 -1.93
N ASN A 218 -21.36 24.30 -3.12
CA ASN A 218 -22.12 23.25 -3.77
C ASN A 218 -21.28 22.32 -4.67
N SER A 219 -19.98 22.59 -4.84
CA SER A 219 -19.05 21.77 -5.64
C SER A 219 -19.10 20.29 -5.20
N PRO A 220 -19.28 19.34 -6.14
CA PRO A 220 -19.17 17.91 -5.87
C PRO A 220 -17.82 17.52 -5.27
N VAL A 221 -16.71 18.09 -5.77
CA VAL A 221 -15.37 17.86 -5.22
C VAL A 221 -15.28 18.30 -3.76
N ARG A 222 -15.73 19.52 -3.44
CA ARG A 222 -15.74 20.01 -2.04
C ARG A 222 -16.58 19.12 -1.12
N LYS A 223 -17.76 18.71 -1.57
CA LYS A 223 -18.64 17.82 -0.78
C LYS A 223 -18.00 16.46 -0.51
N ALA A 224 -17.37 15.87 -1.51
CA ALA A 224 -16.68 14.59 -1.37
C ALA A 224 -15.49 14.67 -0.40
N LEU A 225 -14.70 15.75 -0.49
CA LEU A 225 -13.62 16.03 0.47
C LEU A 225 -14.14 16.16 1.91
N LEU A 226 -15.21 16.93 2.13
CA LEU A 226 -15.81 17.11 3.46
C LEU A 226 -16.47 15.84 4.01
N ALA A 227 -17.04 15.00 3.12
CA ALA A 227 -17.60 13.71 3.50
C ALA A 227 -16.49 12.72 3.90
N LEU A 228 -15.34 12.76 3.23
CA LEU A 228 -14.20 11.93 3.55
C LEU A 228 -13.50 12.39 4.84
N SER A 229 -13.30 13.70 5.00
CA SER A 229 -12.59 14.29 6.14
C SER A 229 -13.27 15.58 6.57
N PRO A 230 -13.79 15.66 7.81
CA PRO A 230 -14.55 16.83 8.28
C PRO A 230 -13.70 18.11 8.35
N TYR A 231 -12.36 17.98 8.36
CA TYR A 231 -11.42 19.10 8.36
C TYR A 231 -10.98 19.54 6.97
N ALA A 232 -11.46 18.88 5.90
CA ALA A 232 -11.05 19.21 4.54
C ALA A 232 -11.32 20.69 4.20
N LEU A 233 -10.31 21.37 3.65
CA LEU A 233 -10.33 22.78 3.26
C LEU A 233 -10.60 23.78 4.41
N SER A 234 -10.56 23.32 5.67
CA SER A 234 -10.71 24.17 6.85
C SER A 234 -9.39 24.71 7.40
N VAL A 235 -8.27 24.08 6.99
CA VAL A 235 -6.91 24.41 7.38
C VAL A 235 -6.09 24.60 6.10
N THR A 236 -5.31 25.67 6.05
CA THR A 236 -4.34 25.93 4.99
C THR A 236 -3.01 26.29 5.62
N ALA A 237 -1.99 25.49 5.33
CA ALA A 237 -0.61 25.81 5.65
C ALA A 237 -0.08 26.84 4.65
N PRO A 238 0.53 27.96 5.09
CA PRO A 238 1.12 28.94 4.17
C PRO A 238 2.20 28.35 3.27
N ASN A 239 2.94 27.35 3.78
CA ASN A 239 3.86 26.54 3.01
C ASN A 239 3.39 25.08 3.06
N PRO A 240 3.01 24.46 1.91
CA PRO A 240 2.56 23.07 1.87
C PRO A 240 3.60 22.06 2.38
N ARG A 241 4.89 22.42 2.38
CA ARG A 241 6.01 21.58 2.85
C ARG A 241 6.45 21.90 4.28
N ASP A 242 5.92 22.94 4.91
CA ASP A 242 6.25 23.34 6.28
C ASP A 242 4.97 23.72 7.05
N PRO A 243 4.10 22.73 7.35
CA PRO A 243 2.86 22.99 8.05
C PRO A 243 3.10 23.40 9.49
N GLY A 244 2.33 24.40 9.94
CA GLY A 244 2.43 24.97 11.27
C GLY A 244 1.43 24.39 12.29
N PRO A 245 1.28 25.05 13.45
CA PRO A 245 0.42 24.59 14.54
C PRO A 245 -1.07 24.50 14.18
N GLU A 246 -1.50 25.12 13.07
CA GLU A 246 -2.85 24.99 12.51
C GLU A 246 -3.24 23.53 12.21
N LEU A 247 -2.26 22.64 11.99
CA LEU A 247 -2.50 21.23 11.75
C LEU A 247 -2.69 20.40 13.03
N ALA A 248 -2.40 20.96 14.21
CA ALA A 248 -2.50 20.21 15.46
C ALA A 248 -3.95 19.76 15.79
N PRO A 249 -4.99 20.62 15.70
CA PRO A 249 -6.36 20.22 15.99
C PRO A 249 -6.90 19.06 15.14
N PRO A 250 -6.78 19.06 13.79
CA PRO A 250 -7.26 17.93 12.99
C PRO A 250 -6.51 16.64 13.31
N LEU A 251 -5.17 16.67 13.46
CA LEU A 251 -4.39 15.48 13.78
C LEU A 251 -4.81 14.86 15.12
N LEU A 252 -4.90 15.67 16.19
CA LEU A 252 -5.27 15.18 17.53
C LEU A 252 -6.70 14.67 17.59
N LYS A 253 -7.67 15.45 17.09
CA LYS A 253 -9.09 15.07 17.17
C LYS A 253 -9.40 13.82 16.34
N THR A 254 -8.76 13.67 15.18
CA THR A 254 -8.89 12.46 14.38
C THR A 254 -8.24 11.26 15.09
N ALA A 255 -7.05 11.43 15.70
CA ALA A 255 -6.39 10.34 16.43
C ALA A 255 -7.17 9.89 17.68
N GLN A 256 -7.86 10.81 18.38
CA GLN A 256 -8.72 10.50 19.52
C GLN A 256 -9.93 9.62 19.16
N GLN A 257 -10.36 9.63 17.89
CA GLN A 257 -11.48 8.84 17.40
C GLN A 257 -11.04 7.52 16.75
N ALA A 258 -9.74 7.34 16.55
CA ALA A 258 -9.17 6.17 15.88
C ALA A 258 -9.01 4.99 16.85
N GLY A 259 -8.98 3.77 16.31
CA GLY A 259 -8.77 2.55 17.11
C GLY A 259 -7.37 2.48 17.73
N VAL A 260 -6.36 2.91 16.98
CA VAL A 260 -5.02 3.19 17.47
C VAL A 260 -4.82 4.71 17.44
N PHE A 261 -4.27 5.28 18.51
CA PHE A 261 -4.04 6.73 18.62
C PHE A 261 -2.97 7.21 17.63
N ASN A 262 -3.38 7.43 16.39
CA ASN A 262 -2.57 8.01 15.33
C ASN A 262 -3.48 8.59 14.24
N SER A 263 -2.95 9.50 13.44
CA SER A 263 -3.64 10.08 12.30
C SER A 263 -2.63 10.52 11.24
N VAL A 264 -3.10 10.62 10.00
CA VAL A 264 -2.29 11.13 8.89
C VAL A 264 -3.10 12.15 8.11
N ALA A 265 -2.54 13.35 8.00
CA ALA A 265 -3.03 14.41 7.13
C ALA A 265 -2.40 14.33 5.73
N LEU A 266 -3.17 14.65 4.69
CA LEU A 266 -2.70 14.91 3.33
C LEU A 266 -3.01 16.37 2.98
N LEU A 267 -1.95 17.15 2.73
CA LEU A 267 -2.03 18.51 2.22
C LEU A 267 -1.85 18.53 0.71
N ASP A 268 -2.57 19.40 0.01
CA ASP A 268 -2.37 19.65 -1.42
C ASP A 268 -1.16 20.56 -1.68
N PRO A 269 -0.76 20.77 -2.96
CA PRO A 269 0.35 21.66 -3.31
C PRO A 269 0.12 23.15 -2.97
N PHE A 270 -1.09 23.53 -2.58
CA PHE A 270 -1.44 24.89 -2.15
C PHE A 270 -1.46 25.01 -0.62
N GLY A 271 -1.20 23.92 0.10
CA GLY A 271 -1.16 23.84 1.56
C GLY A 271 -2.52 23.55 2.20
N ASN A 272 -3.57 23.33 1.43
CA ASN A 272 -4.88 23.01 2.00
C ASN A 272 -4.89 21.58 2.52
N LEU A 273 -5.48 21.39 3.70
CA LEU A 273 -5.79 20.05 4.20
C LEU A 273 -6.88 19.42 3.33
N LEU A 274 -6.55 18.33 2.63
CA LEU A 274 -7.54 17.58 1.84
C LEU A 274 -8.19 16.49 2.69
N VAL A 275 -7.38 15.73 3.41
CA VAL A 275 -7.82 14.54 4.14
C VAL A 275 -7.04 14.41 5.45
N CYS A 276 -7.70 14.08 6.55
CA CYS A 276 -7.05 13.68 7.79
C CYS A 276 -7.80 12.50 8.42
N LEU A 277 -7.27 11.30 8.30
CA LEU A 277 -7.90 10.07 8.81
C LEU A 277 -7.03 9.38 9.85
N GLY A 278 -7.70 8.63 10.73
CA GLY A 278 -7.11 7.69 11.67
C GLY A 278 -7.16 6.27 11.13
N GLY A 279 -6.50 5.34 11.83
CA GLY A 279 -6.56 3.93 11.49
C GLY A 279 -7.89 3.26 11.87
N ASN A 280 -8.14 2.11 11.27
CA ASN A 280 -9.26 1.22 11.54
C ASN A 280 -8.77 -0.21 11.82
N GLU A 281 -7.75 -0.31 12.67
CA GLU A 281 -7.04 -1.55 12.98
C GLU A 281 -7.93 -2.59 13.69
N SER A 282 -9.04 -2.16 14.28
CA SER A 282 -10.06 -3.04 14.87
C SER A 282 -10.81 -3.86 13.82
N GLN A 283 -10.95 -3.36 12.58
CA GLN A 283 -11.53 -4.13 11.47
C GLN A 283 -10.51 -5.03 10.79
N SER A 284 -9.26 -4.59 10.69
CA SER A 284 -8.16 -5.36 10.10
C SER A 284 -6.84 -4.73 10.56
N PRO A 285 -5.87 -5.50 11.08
CA PRO A 285 -4.68 -4.95 11.75
C PRO A 285 -3.73 -4.19 10.80
N ILE A 286 -3.99 -4.27 9.49
CA ILE A 286 -3.22 -3.58 8.46
C ILE A 286 -3.82 -2.22 8.06
N ARG A 287 -5.01 -1.86 8.58
CA ARG A 287 -5.69 -0.61 8.27
C ARG A 287 -5.17 0.56 9.11
N THR A 288 -3.89 0.88 8.92
CA THR A 288 -3.25 2.02 9.61
C THR A 288 -3.78 3.36 9.10
N ALA A 289 -3.55 4.43 9.86
CA ALA A 289 -3.95 5.78 9.46
C ALA A 289 -3.44 6.19 8.07
N PHE A 290 -2.21 5.81 7.69
CA PHE A 290 -1.71 6.08 6.34
C PHE A 290 -2.48 5.31 5.27
N MET A 291 -2.77 4.03 5.51
CA MET A 291 -3.53 3.18 4.58
C MET A 291 -4.93 3.77 4.35
N GLU A 292 -5.61 4.19 5.40
CA GLU A 292 -6.92 4.83 5.30
C GLU A 292 -6.85 6.17 4.54
N THR A 293 -5.88 7.03 4.86
CA THR A 293 -5.71 8.33 4.19
C THR A 293 -5.43 8.18 2.70
N THR A 294 -4.47 7.32 2.31
CA THR A 294 -4.13 7.14 0.88
C THR A 294 -5.26 6.47 0.10
N ARG A 295 -5.86 5.41 0.66
CA ARG A 295 -6.98 4.69 0.05
C ARG A 295 -8.21 5.57 -0.09
N GLY A 296 -8.60 6.25 0.98
CA GLY A 296 -9.77 7.12 1.00
C GLY A 296 -9.65 8.23 -0.03
N TYR A 297 -8.49 8.89 -0.10
CA TYR A 297 -8.24 9.92 -1.11
C TYR A 297 -8.27 9.34 -2.53
N ALA A 298 -7.60 8.21 -2.79
CA ALA A 298 -7.55 7.60 -4.11
C ALA A 298 -8.93 7.17 -4.60
N VAL A 299 -9.72 6.49 -3.78
CA VAL A 299 -11.08 6.04 -4.14
C VAL A 299 -11.99 7.23 -4.40
N MET A 300 -11.92 8.27 -3.56
CA MET A 300 -12.70 9.50 -3.76
C MET A 300 -12.32 10.21 -5.06
N ARG A 301 -11.02 10.39 -5.31
CA ARG A 301 -10.50 10.99 -6.54
C ARG A 301 -10.90 10.17 -7.78
N TRP A 302 -10.71 8.86 -7.73
CA TRP A 302 -11.11 7.94 -8.80
C TRP A 302 -12.61 8.05 -9.07
N THR A 303 -13.45 8.06 -8.03
CA THR A 303 -14.92 8.16 -8.18
C THR A 303 -15.32 9.44 -8.90
N LEU A 304 -14.73 10.60 -8.51
CA LEU A 304 -15.07 11.89 -9.11
C LEU A 304 -14.54 12.03 -10.55
N MET A 305 -13.31 11.56 -10.80
CA MET A 305 -12.72 11.58 -12.15
C MET A 305 -13.41 10.59 -13.09
N ASN A 306 -14.14 9.62 -12.55
CA ASN A 306 -14.97 8.66 -13.26
C ASN A 306 -16.46 8.94 -13.09
N ASP A 307 -16.86 10.16 -12.71
CA ASP A 307 -18.28 10.48 -12.61
C ASP A 307 -18.93 10.40 -14.00
N LYS A 308 -20.21 10.03 -14.05
CA LYS A 308 -21.00 10.03 -15.29
C LYS A 308 -21.19 11.44 -15.86
N ASP A 309 -21.20 12.46 -15.00
CA ASP A 309 -21.29 13.86 -15.37
C ASP A 309 -19.91 14.41 -15.80
N PRO A 310 -19.73 14.81 -17.07
CA PRO A 310 -18.47 15.38 -17.55
C PRO A 310 -18.02 16.64 -16.80
N ALA A 311 -18.95 17.42 -16.25
CA ALA A 311 -18.60 18.63 -15.49
C ALA A 311 -17.93 18.28 -14.15
N VAL A 312 -18.40 17.21 -13.48
CA VAL A 312 -17.78 16.71 -12.25
C VAL A 312 -16.38 16.20 -12.52
N ARG A 313 -16.19 15.44 -13.61
CA ARG A 313 -14.85 14.96 -14.03
C ARG A 313 -13.89 16.12 -14.29
N ALA A 314 -14.33 17.10 -15.07
CA ALA A 314 -13.52 18.27 -15.40
C ALA A 314 -13.17 19.10 -14.14
N GLU A 315 -14.09 19.22 -13.18
CA GLU A 315 -13.79 19.84 -11.88
C GLU A 315 -12.76 19.00 -11.11
N ALA A 316 -12.94 17.69 -11.00
CA ALA A 316 -12.01 16.81 -10.32
C ALA A 316 -10.59 16.87 -10.92
N GLU A 317 -10.47 16.84 -12.26
CA GLU A 317 -9.20 16.95 -12.98
C GLU A 317 -8.47 18.27 -12.71
N GLN A 318 -9.21 19.38 -12.58
CA GLN A 318 -8.63 20.71 -12.37
C GLN A 318 -8.20 20.97 -10.93
N TYR A 319 -8.81 20.30 -9.95
CA TYR A 319 -8.64 20.60 -8.53
C TYR A 319 -7.96 19.48 -7.73
N LEU A 320 -8.09 18.20 -8.13
CA LEU A 320 -7.53 17.06 -7.41
C LEU A 320 -6.28 16.50 -8.09
N THR A 321 -5.15 16.52 -7.38
CA THR A 321 -3.86 16.08 -7.91
C THR A 321 -3.44 14.69 -7.46
N HIS A 322 -2.36 14.19 -8.06
CA HIS A 322 -1.68 12.99 -7.60
C HIS A 322 -0.99 13.25 -6.24
N PRO A 323 -1.05 12.32 -5.27
CA PRO A 323 -0.44 12.50 -3.95
C PRO A 323 1.06 12.84 -3.95
N LYS A 324 1.79 12.52 -5.04
CA LYS A 324 3.21 12.90 -5.20
C LYS A 324 3.49 14.39 -5.07
N TYR A 325 2.50 15.24 -5.38
CA TYR A 325 2.64 16.69 -5.25
C TYR A 325 2.18 17.21 -3.88
N GLY A 326 1.44 16.40 -3.10
CA GLY A 326 0.97 16.75 -1.76
C GLY A 326 1.98 16.38 -0.67
N THR A 327 1.68 16.73 0.57
CA THR A 327 2.48 16.40 1.77
C THR A 327 1.67 15.52 2.70
N PHE A 328 2.20 14.35 3.06
CA PHE A 328 1.66 13.54 4.15
C PHE A 328 2.31 13.95 5.47
N VAL A 329 1.49 14.18 6.50
CA VAL A 329 1.95 14.52 7.84
C VAL A 329 1.34 13.56 8.85
N PHE A 330 2.18 12.75 9.47
CA PHE A 330 1.80 11.78 10.48
C PHE A 330 1.80 12.45 11.85
N LEU A 331 0.80 12.15 12.68
CA LEU A 331 0.86 12.52 14.10
C LEU A 331 2.06 11.83 14.77
N TYR A 332 2.12 10.50 14.67
CA TYR A 332 3.29 9.69 15.02
C TYR A 332 3.85 9.00 13.78
N ALA A 333 5.16 9.07 13.61
CA ALA A 333 5.87 8.24 12.65
C ALA A 333 5.60 6.75 12.92
N PRO A 334 5.67 5.88 11.89
CA PRO A 334 5.56 4.45 12.13
C PRO A 334 6.76 3.94 12.93
N ASP A 335 6.55 2.99 13.85
CA ASP A 335 7.61 2.40 14.67
C ASP A 335 8.52 1.50 13.81
N PRO A 336 9.79 1.88 13.58
CA PRO A 336 10.69 1.20 12.64
C PRO A 336 11.05 -0.22 13.05
N THR A 337 10.70 -0.66 14.26
CA THR A 337 10.90 -2.04 14.70
C THR A 337 9.77 -2.99 14.31
N THR A 338 8.68 -2.47 13.74
CA THR A 338 7.42 -3.19 13.50
C THR A 338 7.14 -3.47 12.02
N ALA A 339 6.32 -4.49 11.76
CA ALA A 339 5.89 -4.83 10.40
C ALA A 339 4.98 -3.75 9.79
N GLN A 340 4.25 -3.02 10.64
CA GLN A 340 3.43 -1.88 10.22
C GLN A 340 4.26 -0.72 9.67
N ALA A 341 5.51 -0.54 10.11
CA ALA A 341 6.39 0.46 9.49
C ALA A 341 6.86 0.07 8.10
N VAL A 342 7.29 -1.19 7.91
CA VAL A 342 7.62 -1.73 6.58
C VAL A 342 6.41 -1.58 5.65
N MET A 343 5.22 -1.95 6.14
CA MET A 343 3.97 -1.81 5.42
C MET A 343 3.68 -0.36 5.03
N THR A 344 3.79 0.57 5.98
CA THR A 344 3.46 1.98 5.79
C THR A 344 4.39 2.65 4.79
N LEU A 345 5.71 2.43 4.91
CA LEU A 345 6.69 2.97 3.96
C LEU A 345 6.53 2.31 2.57
N GLY A 346 6.20 1.03 2.55
CA GLY A 346 5.85 0.32 1.32
C GLY A 346 4.59 0.88 0.65
N ALA A 347 3.54 1.16 1.42
CA ALA A 347 2.29 1.74 0.95
C ALA A 347 2.51 3.17 0.45
N TYR A 348 3.40 3.92 1.09
CA TYR A 348 3.81 5.24 0.60
C TYR A 348 4.46 5.11 -0.77
N GLY A 349 5.41 4.19 -0.95
CA GLY A 349 6.00 3.93 -2.27
C GLY A 349 4.97 3.53 -3.32
N SER A 350 4.00 2.68 -2.94
CA SER A 350 2.91 2.29 -3.83
C SER A 350 1.89 3.41 -4.11
N THR A 351 1.79 4.40 -3.22
CA THR A 351 0.98 5.61 -3.49
C THR A 351 1.68 6.52 -4.50
N MET A 352 3.02 6.53 -4.51
CA MET A 352 3.80 7.33 -5.44
C MET A 352 3.94 6.65 -6.81
N GLU A 353 4.08 5.32 -6.85
CA GLU A 353 4.34 4.47 -8.04
C GLU A 353 5.50 4.90 -8.94
N GLY A 354 6.38 5.78 -8.46
CA GLY A 354 7.46 6.33 -9.26
C GLY A 354 8.14 7.54 -8.60
N PRO A 355 8.92 8.30 -9.38
CA PRO A 355 9.63 9.46 -8.88
C PRO A 355 8.72 10.48 -8.21
N VAL A 356 9.21 11.01 -7.09
CA VAL A 356 8.58 12.08 -6.34
C VAL A 356 9.36 13.38 -6.59
N PRO A 357 8.68 14.53 -6.80
CA PRO A 357 9.35 15.82 -6.90
C PRO A 357 10.25 16.08 -5.68
N GLN A 358 11.55 16.22 -5.92
CA GLN A 358 12.53 16.49 -4.87
C GLN A 358 12.25 17.85 -4.25
N SER A 359 12.00 17.87 -2.94
CA SER A 359 11.72 19.09 -2.18
C SER A 359 12.20 18.95 -0.73
N TYR A 360 12.47 20.09 -0.10
CA TYR A 360 12.82 20.17 1.31
C TYR A 360 11.86 21.14 2.03
N PRO A 361 11.23 20.76 3.15
CA PRO A 361 11.21 19.40 3.73
C PRO A 361 10.59 18.33 2.81
N SER A 362 10.82 17.05 3.15
CA SER A 362 10.26 15.89 2.46
C SER A 362 8.74 15.96 2.38
N ASN A 363 8.14 15.32 1.37
CA ASN A 363 6.68 15.19 1.28
C ASN A 363 6.10 14.07 2.17
N LEU A 364 6.96 13.29 2.83
CA LEU A 364 6.60 12.33 3.86
C LEU A 364 7.12 12.84 5.22
N GLN A 365 6.22 13.34 6.05
CA GLN A 365 6.57 14.00 7.31
C GLN A 365 5.90 13.38 8.54
N TYR A 366 6.47 13.58 9.72
CA TYR A 366 5.87 13.20 11.00
C TYR A 366 6.08 14.28 12.06
N VAL A 367 5.17 14.37 13.05
CA VAL A 367 5.32 15.31 14.17
C VAL A 367 6.11 14.69 15.32
N LEU A 368 5.73 13.49 15.76
CA LEU A 368 6.34 12.78 16.87
C LEU A 368 6.89 11.42 16.46
N LEU A 369 7.87 10.92 17.22
CA LEU A 369 8.35 9.54 17.14
C LEU A 369 7.60 8.68 18.17
N PRO A 370 7.33 7.40 17.88
CA PRO A 370 6.67 6.50 18.80
C PRO A 370 7.64 5.97 19.87
N GLY A 371 7.23 6.00 21.14
CA GLY A 371 8.01 5.45 22.25
C GLY A 371 9.45 5.99 22.30
N ASP A 372 10.42 5.07 22.46
CA ASP A 372 11.86 5.38 22.54
C ASP A 372 12.58 5.27 21.17
N THR A 373 11.84 5.34 20.05
CA THR A 373 12.42 5.30 18.70
C THR A 373 13.21 6.58 18.39
N THR A 374 14.19 6.46 17.48
CA THR A 374 14.96 7.59 16.94
C THR A 374 14.66 7.86 15.47
N ALA A 375 14.85 9.11 15.04
CA ALA A 375 14.77 9.48 13.63
C ALA A 375 15.78 8.70 12.77
N GLN A 376 16.95 8.39 13.35
CA GLN A 376 17.97 7.56 12.70
C GLN A 376 17.44 6.15 12.40
N ALA A 377 16.82 5.47 13.37
CA ALA A 377 16.28 4.13 13.16
C ALA A 377 15.20 4.10 12.06
N LEU A 378 14.36 5.15 12.00
CA LEU A 378 13.37 5.30 10.95
C LEU A 378 14.01 5.55 9.57
N SER A 379 15.04 6.39 9.51
CA SER A 379 15.82 6.61 8.29
C SER A 379 16.53 5.34 7.82
N GLU A 380 17.13 4.59 8.73
CA GLU A 380 17.81 3.32 8.43
C GLU A 380 16.82 2.29 7.88
N LEU A 381 15.60 2.20 8.43
CA LEU A 381 14.57 1.34 7.85
C LEU A 381 14.25 1.76 6.40
N ALA A 382 14.02 3.05 6.16
CA ALA A 382 13.68 3.56 4.84
C ALA A 382 14.79 3.31 3.81
N GLN A 383 16.07 3.47 4.21
CA GLN A 383 17.24 3.24 3.36
C GLN A 383 17.49 1.76 3.05
N ASN A 384 16.98 0.86 3.89
CA ASN A 384 17.11 -0.60 3.69
C ASN A 384 15.95 -1.21 2.89
N LEU A 385 14.95 -0.42 2.48
CA LEU A 385 13.86 -0.90 1.63
C LEU A 385 14.37 -1.37 0.25
N PRO A 386 13.59 -2.19 -0.48
CA PRO A 386 13.97 -2.68 -1.80
C PRO A 386 14.29 -1.56 -2.81
N PRO A 387 15.04 -1.85 -3.89
CA PRO A 387 15.49 -0.86 -4.88
C PRO A 387 14.42 0.10 -5.41
N PHE A 388 13.19 -0.37 -5.62
CA PHE A 388 12.07 0.50 -6.02
C PHE A 388 11.89 1.69 -5.06
N TYR A 389 11.95 1.43 -3.76
CA TYR A 389 11.70 2.43 -2.72
C TYR A 389 12.91 3.35 -2.52
N THR A 390 14.13 2.83 -2.69
CA THR A 390 15.37 3.59 -2.45
C THR A 390 15.87 4.33 -3.68
N GLN A 391 15.59 3.86 -4.89
CA GLN A 391 16.11 4.42 -6.14
C GLN A 391 15.04 5.19 -6.93
N SER A 392 13.83 4.63 -7.09
CA SER A 392 12.75 5.30 -7.83
C SER A 392 11.98 6.28 -6.97
N VAL A 393 11.41 5.81 -5.86
CA VAL A 393 10.57 6.67 -5.00
C VAL A 393 11.43 7.56 -4.11
N GLN A 394 12.56 7.02 -3.62
CA GLN A 394 13.46 7.66 -2.66
C GLN A 394 12.74 8.00 -1.35
N VAL A 395 12.15 6.98 -0.72
CA VAL A 395 11.42 7.12 0.54
C VAL A 395 12.32 7.72 1.62
N GLY A 396 11.94 8.89 2.13
CA GLY A 396 12.70 9.62 3.14
C GLY A 396 11.77 10.34 4.13
N PRO A 397 11.35 9.70 5.24
CA PRO A 397 10.54 10.36 6.25
C PRO A 397 11.34 11.41 7.01
N ALA A 398 10.76 12.59 7.23
CA ALA A 398 11.37 13.69 7.98
C ALA A 398 10.45 14.22 9.09
N GLN A 399 11.02 14.72 10.17
CA GLN A 399 10.21 15.43 11.17
C GLN A 399 9.77 16.79 10.59
N VAL A 400 8.57 17.26 10.93
CA VAL A 400 8.15 18.64 10.64
C VAL A 400 9.14 19.63 11.24
N LEU A 401 9.37 20.78 10.57
CA LEU A 401 10.29 21.80 11.09
C LEU A 401 9.65 22.72 12.13
N SER A 402 8.31 22.82 12.13
CA SER A 402 7.58 23.72 13.02
C SER A 402 7.62 23.26 14.48
N GLU A 403 8.49 23.89 15.27
CA GLU A 403 8.53 23.72 16.74
C GLU A 403 7.19 24.04 17.41
N ALA A 404 6.44 24.99 16.85
CA ALA A 404 5.11 25.34 17.34
C ALA A 404 4.11 24.19 17.14
N LEU A 405 4.15 23.50 15.99
CA LEU A 405 3.35 22.30 15.74
C LEU A 405 3.75 21.17 16.69
N ILE A 406 5.05 20.90 16.83
CA ILE A 406 5.56 19.87 17.74
C ILE A 406 5.09 20.14 19.18
N LYS A 407 5.23 21.37 19.66
CA LYS A 407 4.80 21.76 21.01
C LYS A 407 3.27 21.66 21.18
N ALA A 408 2.51 22.08 20.18
CA ALA A 408 1.05 22.01 20.21
C ALA A 408 0.56 20.55 20.30
N ILE A 409 1.15 19.66 19.51
CA ILE A 409 0.85 18.22 19.59
C ILE A 409 1.27 17.65 20.95
N LYS A 410 2.51 17.90 21.42
CA LYS A 410 2.97 17.41 22.74
C LYS A 410 2.10 17.84 23.91
N SER A 411 1.42 18.99 23.80
CA SER A 411 0.53 19.49 24.84
C SER A 411 -0.87 18.86 24.80
N GLY A 412 -1.22 18.17 23.71
CA GLY A 412 -2.53 17.56 23.49
C GLY A 412 -2.54 16.03 23.45
N VAL A 413 -1.40 15.38 23.70
CA VAL A 413 -1.24 13.92 23.80
C VAL A 413 -1.07 13.46 25.24
#